data_AF-A0A6A9SVW6-F1
#
_entry.id   AF-A0A6A9SVW6-F1
#
_cell.length_a   1.000
_cell.length_b   1.000
_cell.length_c   1.000
_cell.angle_alpha   90.00
_cell.angle_beta   90.00
_cell.angle_gamma   90.00
#
_symmetry.space_group_name_H-M   'P 1'
#
loop_
_entity.id
_entity.type
_entity.pdbx_description
1 polymer ?
#
loop_
_entity_poly.entity_id
_entity_poly.type
_entity_poly.pdbx_seq_one_letter_code
_entity_poly.pdbx_strand_id
1 'polypeptide(L)'
;MSRSPSSDDAEDDGASPLAAGAALWREALLAWVGLPLALAGLNGWLYFLRSENAVYRYGLADLLRDAALTFAGVYLVVLAAGSAATRLRAN
;
A
#
# COMPACT_ATOMS: atom_id res chain seq x y z
N MET A 1 -56.83 -13.88 -0.18
CA MET A 1 -55.77 -14.11 0.83
C MET A 1 -54.43 -13.81 0.19
N SER A 2 -53.89 -12.63 0.44
CA SER A 2 -52.60 -12.14 -0.09
C SER A 2 -51.49 -12.54 0.89
N ARG A 3 -50.59 -13.44 0.50
CA ARG A 3 -49.32 -13.61 1.20
C ARG A 3 -48.38 -12.51 0.71
N SER A 4 -48.13 -11.50 1.54
CA SER A 4 -47.00 -10.61 1.32
C SER A 4 -45.71 -11.43 1.44
N PRO A 5 -44.74 -11.26 0.54
CA PRO A 5 -43.43 -11.89 0.68
C PRO A 5 -42.77 -11.36 1.97
N SER A 6 -42.33 -12.29 2.81
CA SER A 6 -41.56 -12.01 4.02
C SER A 6 -40.25 -11.36 3.63
N SER A 7 -40.01 -10.15 4.12
CA SER A 7 -38.75 -9.42 4.02
C SER A 7 -37.63 -10.02 4.89
N ASP A 8 -37.66 -11.34 5.12
CA ASP A 8 -36.71 -12.07 5.98
C ASP A 8 -35.44 -12.50 5.22
N ASP A 9 -35.36 -12.22 3.92
CA ASP A 9 -34.12 -12.28 3.15
C ASP A 9 -33.47 -10.88 3.05
N ALA A 10 -33.51 -10.11 4.14
CA ALA A 10 -32.54 -9.02 4.28
C ALA A 10 -31.18 -9.69 4.40
N GLU A 11 -30.49 -9.82 3.27
CA GLU A 11 -29.08 -10.17 3.20
C GLU A 11 -28.38 -9.46 4.35
N ASP A 12 -27.74 -10.26 5.19
CA ASP A 12 -26.89 -9.83 6.28
C ASP A 12 -25.69 -9.10 5.65
N ASP A 13 -25.94 -7.87 5.20
CA ASP A 13 -24.99 -6.90 4.60
C ASP A 13 -23.96 -6.42 5.63
N GLY A 14 -23.94 -7.04 6.82
CA GLY A 14 -22.87 -6.92 7.80
C GLY A 14 -21.59 -7.48 7.21
N ALA A 15 -20.77 -6.62 6.61
CA ALA A 15 -19.43 -6.93 6.13
C ALA A 15 -18.72 -7.88 7.11
N SER A 16 -18.57 -9.15 6.71
CA SER A 16 -18.06 -10.19 7.59
C SER A 16 -16.73 -9.74 8.22
N PRO A 17 -16.54 -9.82 9.55
CA PRO A 17 -15.32 -9.38 10.22
C PRO A 17 -14.06 -10.08 9.68
N LEU A 18 -14.21 -11.30 9.14
CA LEU A 18 -13.15 -12.01 8.42
C LEU A 18 -12.74 -11.32 7.11
N ALA A 19 -13.69 -10.78 6.35
CA ALA A 19 -13.42 -10.03 5.13
C ALA A 19 -12.71 -8.71 5.41
N ALA A 20 -13.08 -8.02 6.50
CA ALA A 20 -12.37 -6.83 6.98
C ALA A 20 -10.94 -7.16 7.42
N GLY A 21 -10.75 -8.25 8.17
CA GLY A 21 -9.43 -8.73 8.58
C GLY A 21 -8.52 -9.11 7.41
N ALA A 22 -9.03 -9.80 6.40
CA ALA A 22 -8.28 -10.16 5.20
C ALA A 22 -7.86 -8.92 4.38
N ALA A 23 -8.71 -7.90 4.31
CA ALA A 23 -8.38 -6.65 3.63
C ALA A 23 -7.27 -5.87 4.37
N LEU A 24 -7.38 -5.76 5.70
CA LEU A 24 -6.35 -5.13 6.53
C LEU A 24 -5.01 -5.88 6.45
N TRP A 25 -5.05 -7.21 6.39
CA TRP A 25 -3.84 -8.02 6.21
C TRP A 25 -3.15 -7.74 4.87
N ARG A 26 -3.93 -7.65 3.79
CA ARG A 26 -3.39 -7.26 2.47
C ARG A 26 -2.77 -5.88 2.52
N GLU A 27 -3.43 -4.91 3.14
CA GLU A 27 -2.92 -3.53 3.29
C GLU A 27 -1.63 -3.51 4.12
N ALA A 28 -1.57 -4.28 5.21
CA ALA A 28 -0.36 -4.44 6.01
C ALA A 28 0.79 -5.03 5.19
N LEU A 29 0.55 -6.04 4.36
CA LEU A 29 1.55 -6.61 3.46
C LEU A 29 2.05 -5.58 2.42
N LEU A 30 1.13 -4.80 1.83
CA LEU A 30 1.50 -3.74 0.89
C LEU A 30 2.37 -2.67 1.57
N ALA A 31 2.04 -2.27 2.80
CA ALA A 31 2.87 -1.35 3.58
C ALA A 31 4.22 -1.97 3.96
N TRP A 32 4.24 -3.25 4.34
CA TRP A 32 5.45 -3.99 4.71
C TRP A 32 6.43 -4.15 3.55
N VAL A 33 5.92 -4.23 2.31
CA VAL A 33 6.76 -4.25 1.09
C VAL A 33 7.10 -2.83 0.62
N GLY A 34 6.13 -1.92 0.67
CA GLY A 34 6.29 -0.55 0.19
C GLY A 34 7.30 0.26 1.00
N LEU A 35 7.30 0.11 2.33
CA LEU A 35 8.21 0.87 3.19
C LEU A 35 9.69 0.52 2.94
N PRO A 36 10.11 -0.76 2.90
CA PRO A 36 11.48 -1.13 2.52
C PRO A 36 11.87 -0.67 1.11
N LEU A 37 10.97 -0.76 0.12
CA LEU A 37 11.24 -0.26 -1.23
C LEU A 37 11.53 1.25 -1.22
N ALA A 38 10.71 2.01 -0.49
CA ALA A 38 10.87 3.45 -0.36
C ALA A 38 12.21 3.81 0.30
N LEU A 39 12.55 3.12 1.39
CA LEU A 39 13.79 3.32 2.13
C LEU A 39 15.02 2.89 1.32
N ALA A 40 14.95 1.79 0.58
CA ALA A 40 16.04 1.32 -0.26
C ALA A 40 16.35 2.32 -1.38
N GLY A 41 15.32 2.80 -2.09
CA GLY A 41 15.48 3.83 -3.11
C GLY A 41 16.02 5.14 -2.54
N LEU A 42 15.46 5.62 -1.42
CA LEU A 42 15.93 6.85 -0.76
C LEU A 42 17.39 6.72 -0.30
N ASN A 43 17.78 5.55 0.21
CA ASN A 43 19.16 5.29 0.61
C ASN A 43 20.12 5.33 -0.58
N GLY A 44 19.70 4.87 -1.77
CA GLY A 44 20.46 5.00 -3.01
C GLY A 44 20.69 6.47 -3.40
N TRP A 45 19.64 7.30 -3.33
CA TRP A 45 19.74 8.75 -3.54
C TRP A 45 20.67 9.43 -2.53
N LEU A 46 20.57 9.09 -1.24
CA LEU A 46 21.45 9.64 -0.20
C LEU A 46 22.91 9.24 -0.43
N TYR A 47 23.15 8.00 -0.87
CA TYR A 47 24.49 7.55 -1.23
C TYR A 47 25.07 8.36 -2.40
N PHE A 48 24.28 8.57 -3.46
CA PHE A 48 24.68 9.38 -4.60
C PHE A 48 25.04 10.81 -4.21
N LEU A 49 24.19 11.47 -3.40
CA LEU A 49 24.39 12.86 -2.99
C LEU A 49 25.59 13.05 -2.04
N ARG A 50 25.93 12.05 -1.24
CA ARG A 50 26.99 12.14 -0.23
C ARG A 50 28.36 11.67 -0.73
N SER A 51 28.42 10.83 -1.76
CA SER A 51 29.67 10.22 -2.21
C SER A 51 30.35 11.07 -3.28
N GLU A 52 31.54 11.57 -2.98
CA GLU A 52 32.40 12.30 -3.95
C GLU A 52 32.76 11.44 -5.18
N ASN A 53 32.71 10.11 -5.03
CA ASN A 53 32.97 9.14 -6.10
C ASN A 53 31.69 8.59 -6.74
N ALA A 54 30.50 9.11 -6.38
CA ALA A 54 29.23 8.61 -6.89
C ALA A 54 29.17 8.72 -8.42
N VAL A 55 29.63 9.83 -9.01
CA VAL A 55 29.56 10.07 -10.46
C VAL A 55 30.27 8.98 -11.28
N TYR A 56 31.29 8.33 -10.73
CA TYR A 56 32.05 7.27 -11.40
C TYR A 56 31.49 5.87 -11.20
N ARG A 57 30.60 5.67 -10.22
CA ARG A 57 30.07 4.34 -9.82
C ARG A 57 28.55 4.24 -9.88
N TYR A 58 27.86 5.36 -10.02
CA TYR A 58 26.41 5.48 -10.01
C TYR A 58 25.97 6.10 -11.33
N GLY A 59 25.45 5.26 -12.22
CA GLY A 59 24.97 5.70 -13.52
C GLY A 59 23.56 6.30 -13.44
N LEU A 60 23.13 6.92 -14.54
CA LEU A 60 21.75 7.38 -14.70
C LEU A 60 20.73 6.24 -14.49
N ALA A 61 21.07 5.02 -14.93
CA ALA A 61 20.21 3.85 -14.74
C ALA A 61 20.00 3.49 -13.27
N ASP A 62 21.05 3.61 -12.43
CA ASP A 62 20.95 3.35 -10.98
C ASP A 62 20.05 4.38 -10.31
N LEU A 63 20.23 5.67 -10.66
CA LEU A 63 19.38 6.76 -10.18
C LEU A 63 17.91 6.56 -10.55
N LEU A 64 17.63 6.17 -11.80
CA LEU A 64 16.26 5.89 -12.25
C LEU A 64 15.67 4.68 -11.53
N ARG A 65 16.47 3.64 -11.28
CA ARG A 65 16.04 2.48 -10.50
C ARG A 65 15.67 2.91 -9.07
N ASP A 66 16.53 3.68 -8.41
CA ASP A 66 16.30 4.10 -7.04
C ASP A 66 15.14 5.09 -6.93
N ALA A 67 14.94 5.94 -7.94
CA ALA A 67 13.73 6.75 -8.08
C ALA A 67 12.49 5.86 -8.17
N ALA A 68 12.50 4.87 -9.07
CA ALA A 68 11.38 3.95 -9.26
C ALA A 68 11.07 3.17 -7.97
N LEU A 69 12.09 2.68 -7.27
CA LEU A 69 11.93 2.01 -5.98
C LEU A 69 11.32 2.96 -4.93
N THR A 70 11.80 4.20 -4.88
CA THR A 70 11.27 5.22 -3.95
C THR A 70 9.80 5.49 -4.22
N PHE A 71 9.45 5.81 -5.46
CA PHE A 71 8.08 6.11 -5.86
C PHE A 71 7.14 4.91 -5.71
N ALA A 72 7.56 3.72 -6.14
CA ALA A 72 6.77 2.50 -5.99
C ALA A 72 6.53 2.19 -4.51
N GLY A 73 7.56 2.31 -3.67
CA GLY A 73 7.44 2.09 -2.25
C GLY A 73 6.47 3.05 -1.57
N VAL A 74 6.61 4.35 -1.82
CA VAL A 74 5.70 5.39 -1.30
C VAL A 74 4.28 5.16 -1.79
N TYR A 75 4.10 4.85 -3.08
CA TYR A 75 2.77 4.58 -3.65
C TYR A 75 2.08 3.42 -2.95
N LEU A 76 2.78 2.31 -2.71
CA LEU A 76 2.22 1.15 -1.99
C LEU A 76 1.83 1.50 -0.55
N VAL A 77 2.65 2.28 0.15
CA VAL A 77 2.33 2.73 1.52
C VAL A 77 1.12 3.65 1.54
N VAL A 78 1.05 4.62 0.63
CA VAL A 78 -0.10 5.55 0.52
C VAL A 78 -1.38 4.80 0.17
N LEU A 79 -1.30 3.84 -0.76
CA LEU A 79 -2.45 3.02 -1.16
C LEU A 79 -2.93 2.13 0.00
N ALA A 80 -2.00 1.51 0.73
CA ALA A 80 -2.32 0.74 1.93
C ALA A 80 -2.98 1.61 3.00
N ALA A 81 -2.40 2.76 3.32
CA ALA A 81 -2.92 3.68 4.33
C ALA A 81 -4.29 4.27 3.95
N GLY A 82 -4.45 4.68 2.68
CA GLY A 82 -5.71 5.23 2.17
C GLY A 82 -6.83 4.20 2.17
N SER A 83 -6.51 2.96 1.77
CA SER A 83 -7.46 1.84 1.80
C SER A 83 -7.88 1.51 3.25
N ALA A 84 -6.91 1.42 4.17
CA ALA A 84 -7.16 1.17 5.59
C ALA A 84 -8.01 2.28 6.22
N ALA A 85 -7.69 3.54 5.98
CA ALA A 85 -8.42 4.69 6.51
C ALA A 85 -9.87 4.74 6.01
N THR A 86 -10.10 4.43 4.73
CA THR A 86 -11.45 4.40 4.17
C THR A 86 -12.31 3.32 4.83
N ARG A 87 -11.72 2.15 5.11
CA ARG A 87 -12.41 1.04 5.78
C ARG A 87 -12.68 1.31 7.25
N LEU A 88 -11.70 1.87 7.97
CA LEU A 88 -11.85 2.27 9.36
C LEU A 88 -12.90 3.37 9.56
N ARG A 89 -13.14 4.20 8.55
CA ARG A 89 -14.20 5.22 8.57
C ARG A 89 -15.59 4.64 8.24
N ALA A 90 -15.64 3.53 7.52
CA ALA A 90 -16.88 2.88 7.12
C ALA A 90 -17.45 1.92 8.18
N ASN A 91 -16.61 1.50 9.14
CA ASN A 91 -16.98 0.77 10.35
C ASN A 91 -17.20 1.71 11.54
#